data_AF-A0A3L7J0H6-F1
#
_entry.id   AF-A0A3L7J0H6-F1
#
_cell.length_a   1.000
_cell.length_b   1.000
_cell.length_c   1.000
_cell.angle_alpha   90.00
_cell.angle_beta   90.00
_cell.angle_gamma   90.00
#
_symmetry.space_group_name_H-M   'P 1'
#
loop_
_entity.id
_entity.type
_entity.pdbx_description
1 polymer ?
#
loop_
_entity_poly.entity_id
_entity_poly.type
_entity_poly.pdbx_seq_one_letter_code
_entity_poly.pdbx_strand_id
1 'polypeptide(L)'
;MRGKLIFVAGMATGYVLGSRAGRERYNQIKRNWLKVWNTDVVQDKVEVVQGFAKARLSEVPGAVFAGVKKVSTAVGGEGTPGQKLDRTIAKTKDAVDDVADRVLPHDDAPSSSTGTPSK
;
A
#
# COMPACT_ATOMS: atom_id res chain seq x y z
N MET A 1 12.65 3.80 -9.88
CA MET A 1 12.12 4.85 -8.97
C MET A 1 10.80 4.44 -8.27
N ARG A 2 10.48 3.15 -8.11
CA ARG A 2 9.12 2.71 -7.75
C ARG A 2 8.71 2.98 -6.29
N GLY A 3 9.66 2.97 -5.35
CA GLY A 3 9.36 3.21 -3.92
C GLY A 3 9.03 4.66 -3.56
N LYS A 4 9.46 5.64 -4.37
CA LYS A 4 9.25 7.07 -4.08
C LYS A 4 7.77 7.48 -4.17
N LEU A 5 7.01 6.88 -5.09
CA LEU A 5 5.60 7.19 -5.28
C LEU A 5 4.74 6.72 -4.09
N ILE A 6 5.04 5.54 -3.55
CA ILE A 6 4.33 4.99 -2.38
C ILE A 6 4.63 5.85 -1.13
N PHE A 7 5.88 6.29 -0.96
CA PHE A 7 6.24 7.18 0.14
C PHE A 7 5.49 8.51 0.08
N VAL A 8 5.44 9.14 -1.09
CA VAL A 8 4.70 10.40 -1.29
C VAL A 8 3.20 10.21 -1.09
N ALA A 9 2.63 9.10 -1.59
CA ALA A 9 1.21 8.78 -1.39
C ALA A 9 0.86 8.56 0.09
N GLY A 10 1.71 7.87 0.84
CA GLY A 10 1.56 7.66 2.28
C GLY A 10 1.63 8.98 3.07
N MET A 11 2.61 9.82 2.75
CA MET A 11 2.75 11.17 3.33
C MET A 11 1.53 12.05 3.05
N ALA A 12 1.05 12.08 1.80
CA ALA A 12 -0.12 12.87 1.43
C ALA A 12 -1.39 12.40 2.17
N THR A 13 -1.59 11.09 2.24
CA THR A 13 -2.73 10.49 2.94
C THR A 13 -2.66 10.78 4.45
N GLY A 14 -1.48 10.65 5.07
CA GLY A 14 -1.26 10.97 6.47
C GLY A 14 -1.48 12.45 6.79
N TYR A 15 -1.08 13.36 5.89
CA TYR A 15 -1.27 14.80 6.07
C TYR A 15 -2.75 15.21 6.00
N VAL A 16 -3.53 14.61 5.09
CA VAL A 16 -4.97 14.87 4.97
C VAL A 16 -5.73 14.32 6.19
N LEU A 17 -5.34 13.15 6.68
CA LEU A 17 -6.00 12.56 7.85
C LEU A 17 -5.60 13.26 9.16
N GLY A 18 -4.34 13.72 9.27
CA GLY A 18 -3.81 14.46 10.42
C GLY A 18 -4.28 15.91 10.51
N SER A 19 -4.58 16.55 9.37
CA SER A 19 -5.09 17.93 9.32
C SER A 19 -6.60 18.05 9.58
N ARG A 20 -7.28 16.96 9.97
CA ARG A 20 -8.74 16.87 10.17
C ARG A 20 -9.31 17.79 11.29
N ALA A 21 -8.50 18.65 11.90
CA ALA A 21 -8.94 19.64 12.88
C ALA A 21 -9.74 20.84 12.30
N GLY A 22 -9.89 20.97 10.98
CA GLY A 22 -10.64 22.08 10.35
C GLY A 22 -11.71 21.65 9.36
N ARG A 23 -12.99 21.65 9.75
CA ARG A 23 -14.13 21.29 8.86
C ARG A 23 -14.20 22.13 7.59
N GLU A 24 -13.78 23.38 7.66
CA GLU A 24 -13.87 24.33 6.55
C GLU A 24 -12.79 24.09 5.50
N ARG A 25 -11.54 23.84 5.91
CA ARG A 25 -10.44 23.47 5.01
C ARG A 25 -10.63 22.11 4.36
N TYR A 26 -11.20 21.15 5.09
CA TYR A 26 -11.51 19.84 4.53
C TYR A 26 -12.43 19.94 3.32
N ASN A 27 -13.50 20.76 3.40
CA ASN A 27 -14.45 20.93 2.30
C ASN A 27 -13.82 21.60 1.07
N GLN A 28 -12.90 22.56 1.26
CA GLN A 28 -12.19 23.20 0.15
C GLN A 28 -11.26 22.21 -0.56
N ILE A 29 -10.44 21.48 0.21
CA ILE A 29 -9.52 20.49 -0.33
C ILE A 29 -10.30 19.37 -1.04
N LYS A 30 -11.42 18.94 -0.45
CA LYS A 30 -12.28 17.90 -1.04
C LYS A 30 -12.82 18.30 -2.40
N ARG A 31 -13.28 19.54 -2.59
CA ARG A 31 -13.79 20.00 -3.89
C ARG A 31 -12.69 20.01 -4.96
N ASN A 32 -11.51 20.52 -4.61
CA ASN A 32 -10.37 20.56 -5.54
C ASN A 32 -9.86 19.15 -5.87
N TRP A 33 -9.78 18.27 -4.86
CA TRP A 33 -9.41 16.88 -5.04
C TRP A 33 -10.40 16.14 -5.94
N LEU A 34 -11.71 16.35 -5.74
CA LEU A 34 -12.75 15.71 -6.55
C LEU A 34 -12.65 16.13 -8.02
N LYS A 35 -12.27 17.38 -8.30
CA LYS A 35 -12.04 17.85 -9.67
C LYS A 35 -10.85 17.14 -10.33
N VAL A 36 -9.77 16.92 -9.59
CA VAL A 36 -8.60 16.17 -10.09
C VAL A 36 -8.93 14.69 -10.27
N TRP A 37 -9.67 14.10 -9.33
CA TRP A 37 -10.05 12.69 -9.37
C TRP A 37 -10.95 12.33 -10.56
N ASN A 38 -11.85 13.23 -10.96
CA ASN A 38 -12.75 13.01 -12.09
C ASN A 38 -12.12 13.27 -13.48
N THR A 39 -10.83 13.58 -13.57
CA THR A 39 -10.16 13.76 -14.87
C THR A 39 -9.90 12.43 -15.56
N ASP A 40 -10.01 12.39 -16.89
CA ASP A 40 -9.84 11.18 -17.70
C ASP A 40 -8.48 10.50 -17.47
N VAL A 41 -7.42 11.30 -17.37
CA VAL A 41 -6.05 10.81 -17.06
C VAL A 41 -5.93 10.07 -15.73
N VAL A 42 -6.77 10.40 -14.75
CA VAL A 42 -6.80 9.69 -13.46
C VAL A 42 -7.69 8.45 -13.56
N GLN A 43 -8.83 8.55 -14.24
CA GLN A 43 -9.72 7.41 -14.47
C GLN A 43 -9.04 6.29 -15.26
N ASP A 44 -8.34 6.61 -16.35
CA ASP A 44 -7.58 5.65 -17.15
C ASP A 44 -6.55 4.87 -16.31
N LYS A 45 -5.84 5.59 -15.42
CA LYS A 45 -4.85 4.96 -14.53
C LYS A 45 -5.51 4.09 -13.47
N VAL A 46 -6.65 4.52 -12.94
CA VAL A 46 -7.44 3.73 -11.98
C VAL A 46 -7.98 2.47 -12.66
N GLU A 47 -8.44 2.55 -13.89
CA GLU A 47 -8.92 1.40 -14.67
C GLU A 47 -7.81 0.40 -14.97
N VAL A 48 -6.63 0.87 -15.38
CA VAL A 48 -5.46 0.01 -15.58
C VAL A 48 -5.10 -0.72 -14.28
N VAL A 49 -5.01 0.02 -13.16
CA VAL A 49 -4.71 -0.57 -11.85
C VAL A 49 -5.83 -1.52 -11.41
N GLN A 50 -7.11 -1.20 -11.64
CA GLN A 50 -8.22 -2.10 -11.38
C GLN A 50 -8.16 -3.37 -12.23
N GLY A 51 -7.74 -3.28 -13.50
CA GLY A 51 -7.56 -4.44 -14.37
C GLY A 51 -6.48 -5.37 -13.83
N PHE A 52 -5.31 -4.83 -13.49
CA PHE A 52 -4.22 -5.58 -12.86
C PHE A 52 -4.61 -6.15 -11.50
N ALA A 53 -5.31 -5.37 -10.68
CA ALA A 53 -5.78 -5.81 -9.37
C ALA A 53 -6.85 -6.90 -9.51
N LYS A 54 -7.86 -6.74 -10.36
CA LYS A 54 -8.89 -7.76 -10.60
C LYS A 54 -8.28 -9.08 -11.06
N ALA A 55 -7.27 -9.04 -11.94
CA ALA A 55 -6.57 -10.24 -12.40
C ALA A 55 -5.85 -10.98 -11.25
N ARG A 56 -5.30 -10.27 -10.26
CA ARG A 56 -4.61 -10.89 -9.10
C ARG A 56 -5.53 -11.19 -7.91
N LEU A 57 -6.59 -10.39 -7.75
CA LEU A 57 -7.58 -10.53 -6.67
C LEU A 57 -8.55 -11.67 -6.91
N SER A 58 -8.80 -12.04 -8.17
CA SER A 58 -9.63 -13.20 -8.52
C SER A 58 -8.98 -14.54 -8.16
N GLU A 59 -7.67 -14.57 -7.89
CA GLU A 59 -6.93 -15.77 -7.50
C GLU A 59 -6.85 -15.96 -5.98
N VAL A 60 -6.97 -14.90 -5.17
CA VAL A 60 -6.78 -15.00 -3.70
C VAL A 60 -7.76 -14.15 -2.87
N PRO A 61 -9.08 -14.44 -2.87
CA PRO A 61 -10.06 -13.70 -2.06
C PRO A 61 -9.81 -13.80 -0.54
N GLY A 62 -9.29 -14.94 -0.06
CA GLY A 62 -9.09 -15.22 1.36
C GLY A 62 -7.97 -14.41 2.03
N ALA A 63 -6.83 -14.24 1.35
CA ALA A 63 -5.68 -13.51 1.90
C ALA A 63 -5.96 -12.00 2.02
N VAL A 64 -6.70 -11.46 1.05
CA VAL A 64 -7.12 -10.05 1.06
C VAL A 64 -8.07 -9.78 2.23
N PHE A 65 -9.06 -10.65 2.45
CA PHE A 65 -10.00 -10.50 3.55
C PHE A 65 -9.31 -10.65 4.92
N ALA A 66 -8.34 -11.57 5.04
CA ALA A 66 -7.52 -11.74 6.24
C ALA A 66 -6.63 -10.51 6.51
N GLY A 67 -6.02 -9.95 5.47
CA GLY A 67 -5.22 -8.72 5.55
C GLY A 67 -6.04 -7.52 6.04
N VAL A 68 -7.23 -7.33 5.45
CA VAL A 68 -8.17 -6.26 5.85
C VAL A 68 -8.60 -6.43 7.32
N LYS A 69 -8.95 -7.65 7.76
CA LYS A 69 -9.35 -7.92 9.16
C LYS A 69 -8.19 -7.71 10.15
N LYS A 70 -6.95 -8.02 9.77
CA LYS A 70 -5.77 -7.78 10.62
C LYS A 70 -5.45 -6.29 10.78
N VAL A 71 -5.62 -5.49 9.72
CA VAL A 71 -5.39 -4.04 9.75
C VAL A 71 -6.47 -3.33 10.57
N SER A 72 -7.75 -3.68 10.38
CA SER A 72 -8.84 -3.06 11.16
C SER A 72 -8.73 -3.36 12.67
N THR A 73 -8.36 -4.59 13.03
CA THR A 73 -8.12 -4.98 14.43
C THR A 73 -6.89 -4.28 15.03
N ALA A 74 -5.88 -3.95 14.20
CA ALA A 74 -4.71 -3.20 14.65
C ALA A 74 -5.02 -1.74 14.97
N VAL A 75 -5.90 -1.12 14.17
CA VAL A 75 -6.33 0.27 14.35
C VAL A 75 -7.28 0.41 15.55
N GLY A 76 -8.11 -0.61 15.82
CA GLY A 76 -9.06 -0.62 16.94
C GLY A 76 -8.48 -0.95 18.33
N GLY A 77 -7.22 -1.39 18.42
CA GLY A 77 -6.62 -1.83 19.69
C GLY A 77 -6.26 -0.66 20.62
N GLU A 78 -6.50 -0.82 21.93
CA GLU A 78 -6.03 0.10 22.98
C GLU A 78 -4.50 0.07 23.15
N GLY A 79 -3.91 1.25 23.41
CA GLY A 79 -2.46 1.43 23.54
C GLY A 79 -2.04 2.90 23.37
N THR A 80 -0.85 3.24 23.84
CA THR A 80 -0.27 4.59 23.65
C THR A 80 0.03 4.84 22.17
N PRO A 81 0.00 6.10 21.70
CA PRO A 81 0.20 6.44 20.28
C PRO A 81 1.46 5.81 19.66
N GLY A 82 2.56 5.71 20.42
CA GLY A 82 3.80 5.06 19.96
C GLY A 82 3.63 3.56 19.70
N GLN A 83 3.01 2.83 20.63
CA GLN A 83 2.80 1.38 20.48
C GLN A 83 1.80 1.05 19.36
N LYS A 84 0.84 1.94 19.06
CA LYS A 84 -0.08 1.78 17.93
C LYS A 84 0.64 1.99 16.61
N LEU A 85 1.53 2.99 16.55
CA LEU A 85 2.33 3.27 15.35
C LEU A 85 3.28 2.09 15.04
N ASP A 86 4.02 1.61 16.04
CA ASP A 86 4.96 0.48 15.86
C ASP A 86 4.24 -0.81 15.42
N ARG A 87 3.09 -1.13 16.04
CA ARG A 87 2.27 -2.29 15.63
C ARG A 87 1.70 -2.14 14.22
N THR A 88 1.33 -0.92 13.83
CA THR A 88 0.81 -0.65 12.48
C THR A 88 1.92 -0.77 11.45
N ILE A 89 3.11 -0.24 11.73
CA ILE A 89 4.29 -0.37 10.86
C ILE A 89 4.69 -1.85 10.70
N ALA A 90 4.78 -2.60 11.79
CA ALA A 90 5.13 -4.03 11.76
C ALA A 90 4.13 -4.85 10.93
N LYS A 91 2.82 -4.67 11.17
CA LYS A 91 1.78 -5.37 10.39
C LYS A 91 1.69 -4.92 8.94
N THR A 92 2.03 -3.66 8.65
CA THR A 92 2.11 -3.16 7.28
C THR A 92 3.28 -3.82 6.54
N LYS A 93 4.43 -4.00 7.22
CA LYS A 93 5.57 -4.73 6.66
C LYS A 93 5.21 -6.18 6.36
N ASP A 94 4.61 -6.90 7.32
CA ASP A 94 4.17 -8.30 7.12
C ASP A 94 3.18 -8.43 5.95
N ALA A 95 2.21 -7.51 5.83
CA ALA A 95 1.24 -7.53 4.74
C ALA A 95 1.88 -7.17 3.38
N VAL A 96 2.90 -6.31 3.36
CA VAL A 96 3.63 -5.96 2.15
C VAL A 96 4.52 -7.13 1.72
N ASP A 97 5.19 -7.82 2.64
CA ASP A 97 6.01 -8.99 2.34
C ASP A 97 5.14 -10.16 1.83
N ASP A 98 3.99 -10.43 2.46
CA ASP A 98 3.01 -11.46 2.03
C ASP A 98 2.35 -11.15 0.67
N VAL A 99 2.28 -9.87 0.27
CA VAL A 99 1.85 -9.46 -1.08
C VAL A 99 3.00 -9.49 -2.07
N ALA A 100 4.21 -9.12 -1.66
CA ALA A 100 5.41 -9.19 -2.50
C ALA A 100 5.70 -10.65 -2.91
N ASP A 101 5.62 -11.59 -1.97
CA ASP A 101 5.79 -13.04 -2.22
C ASP A 101 4.69 -13.62 -3.11
N ARG A 102 3.47 -13.08 -3.10
CA ARG A 102 2.36 -13.54 -3.98
C ARG A 102 2.33 -12.86 -5.34
N VAL A 103 2.87 -11.65 -5.47
CA VAL A 103 2.76 -10.84 -6.70
C VAL A 103 4.00 -10.97 -7.58
N LEU A 104 5.18 -11.15 -6.99
CA LEU A 104 6.42 -11.41 -7.71
C LEU A 104 6.65 -12.92 -7.80
N PRO A 105 6.41 -13.58 -8.95
CA PRO A 105 7.12 -14.83 -9.21
C PRO A 105 8.62 -14.54 -9.11
N HIS A 106 9.35 -15.45 -8.46
CA HIS A 106 10.80 -15.48 -8.43
C HIS A 106 11.35 -15.45 -9.87
N ASP A 107 11.68 -14.25 -10.37
CA ASP A 107 12.64 -14.08 -11.46
C ASP A 107 13.95 -13.64 -10.81
N ASP A 108 14.82 -14.64 -10.63
CA ASP A 108 16.28 -14.63 -10.44
C ASP A 108 16.94 -13.36 -9.85
N ALA A 109 17.43 -13.49 -8.61
CA ALA A 109 18.66 -12.81 -8.23
C ALA A 109 19.85 -13.52 -8.93
N PRO A 110 20.78 -12.79 -9.56
CA PRO A 110 21.80 -13.38 -10.41
C PRO A 110 22.79 -14.21 -9.60
N SER A 111 23.09 -15.37 -10.17
CA SER A 111 24.24 -16.25 -9.90
C SER A 111 25.45 -15.57 -9.24
N SER A 112 25.83 -16.05 -8.06
CA SER A 112 27.22 -16.11 -7.62
C SER A 112 27.68 -17.58 -7.60
N SER A 113 27.67 -18.21 -8.78
CA SER A 113 28.51 -19.38 -9.05
C SER A 113 29.95 -18.89 -9.20
N THR A 114 30.64 -18.69 -8.07
CA THR A 114 32.09 -18.59 -8.08
C THR A 114 32.63 -19.99 -8.34
N GLY A 115 32.87 -20.29 -9.62
CA GLY A 115 33.69 -21.43 -10.00
C GLY A 115 35.09 -21.27 -9.42
N THR A 116 35.64 -22.36 -8.88
CA THR A 116 37.09 -22.54 -8.81
C THR A 116 37.38 -24.04 -9.03
N PRO A 117 38.35 -24.38 -9.89
CA PRO A 117 38.40 -25.65 -10.62
C PRO A 117 39.16 -26.76 -9.87
N SER A 118 39.03 -27.97 -10.39
CA SER A 118 39.75 -29.19 -10.02
C SER A 118 41.23 -29.00 -9.69
N LYS A 119 41.68 -29.70 -8.63
CA LYS A 119 42.67 -30.78 -8.77
C LYS A 119 42.49 -31.80 -7.66
#